data_AF-A0A6I3T2T1-F1
#
_entry.id   AF-A0A6I3T2T1-F1
#
_cell.length_a   1.000
_cell.length_b   1.000
_cell.length_c   1.000
_cell.angle_alpha   90.00
_cell.angle_beta   90.00
_cell.angle_gamma   90.00
#
_symmetry.space_group_name_H-M   'P 1'
#
loop_
_entity.id
_entity.type
_entity.pdbx_description
1 polymer ?
#
loop_
_entity_poly.entity_id
_entity_poly.type
_entity_poly.pdbx_seq_one_letter_code
_entity_poly.pdbx_strand_id
1 'polypeptide(L)'
;MRRWVQDNHPLPGLPMTLKRLISTAAVAAALLCTGAANAALYQFTVSGDYAATWQLDSSTVPGVVFPGVGFIYGDVAGTYDNAVSELADVAFFNGSLGGGLSIEDYYGGQFLLIADGPQLYSGSEAAPAFVPGTYNLSEYQGDGRYTVTVSAVPEPATYGMVLAGMGLIGVALRRRQGS
;
A
#
# COMPACT_ATOMS: atom_id res chain seq x y z
N MET A 1 -38.92 -48.49 -57.58
CA MET A 1 -38.55 -47.22 -56.91
C MET A 1 -37.68 -47.55 -55.71
N ARG A 2 -36.48 -46.95 -55.61
CA ARG A 2 -35.45 -47.26 -54.61
C ARG A 2 -35.78 -46.67 -53.24
N ARG A 3 -35.47 -47.46 -52.22
CA ARG A 3 -35.45 -47.15 -50.79
C ARG A 3 -34.32 -46.14 -50.50
N TRP A 4 -34.61 -45.05 -49.79
CA TRP A 4 -33.60 -44.20 -49.16
C TRP A 4 -33.86 -44.24 -47.65
N VAL A 5 -32.91 -44.83 -46.93
CA VAL A 5 -32.81 -44.79 -45.46
C VAL A 5 -31.92 -43.59 -45.14
N GLN A 6 -32.41 -42.65 -44.32
CA GLN A 6 -31.59 -41.58 -43.76
C GLN A 6 -30.97 -42.08 -42.46
N ASP A 7 -29.67 -42.33 -42.49
CA ASP A 7 -28.85 -42.57 -41.31
C ASP A 7 -28.59 -41.24 -40.59
N ASN A 8 -29.29 -41.01 -39.48
CA ASN A 8 -28.98 -39.94 -38.55
C ASN A 8 -28.00 -40.46 -37.49
N HIS A 9 -26.71 -40.27 -37.71
CA HIS A 9 -25.68 -40.40 -36.67
C HIS A 9 -25.74 -39.18 -35.73
N PRO A 10 -25.89 -39.35 -34.40
CA PRO A 10 -25.71 -38.25 -33.45
C PRO A 10 -24.21 -37.98 -33.26
N LEU A 11 -23.84 -36.68 -33.25
CA LEU A 11 -22.48 -36.23 -32.91
C LEU A 11 -22.13 -36.64 -31.46
N PRO A 12 -20.88 -37.07 -31.20
CA PRO A 12 -20.45 -37.50 -29.87
C PRO A 12 -20.52 -36.33 -28.88
N GLY A 13 -21.39 -36.46 -27.88
CA GLY A 13 -21.49 -35.53 -26.76
C GLY A 13 -20.21 -35.53 -25.94
N LEU A 14 -19.63 -34.36 -25.73
CA LEU A 14 -18.54 -34.13 -24.77
C LEU A 14 -18.94 -34.73 -23.41
N PRO A 15 -18.11 -35.58 -22.79
CA PRO A 15 -18.45 -36.27 -21.55
C PRO A 15 -18.78 -35.25 -20.44
N MET A 16 -19.95 -35.41 -19.82
CA MET A 16 -20.54 -34.50 -18.81
C MET A 16 -19.64 -34.26 -17.58
N THR A 17 -18.65 -35.12 -17.33
CA THR A 17 -17.70 -35.01 -16.21
C THR A 17 -16.72 -33.84 -16.35
N LEU A 18 -16.42 -33.38 -17.57
CA LEU A 18 -15.50 -32.26 -17.80
C LEU A 18 -16.16 -30.90 -17.52
N LYS A 19 -17.45 -30.76 -17.82
CA LYS A 19 -18.21 -29.51 -17.58
C LYS A 19 -18.41 -29.22 -16.08
N ARG A 20 -18.49 -30.26 -15.26
CA ARG A 20 -18.71 -30.15 -13.81
C ARG A 20 -17.44 -29.74 -13.06
N LEU A 21 -16.27 -30.22 -13.51
CA LEU A 21 -14.96 -29.87 -12.95
C LEU A 21 -14.57 -28.40 -13.24
N ILE A 22 -14.93 -27.89 -14.42
CA ILE A 22 -14.65 -26.49 -14.79
C ILE A 22 -15.54 -25.52 -13.97
N SER A 23 -16.77 -25.91 -13.63
CA SER A 23 -17.67 -25.07 -12.81
C SER A 23 -17.20 -24.93 -11.35
N THR A 24 -16.62 -25.97 -10.75
CA THR A 24 -16.15 -25.90 -9.35
C THR A 24 -14.85 -25.12 -9.18
N ALA A 25 -13.95 -25.14 -10.17
CA ALA A 25 -12.70 -24.37 -10.12
C ALA A 25 -12.94 -22.85 -10.23
N ALA A 26 -13.95 -22.43 -11.00
CA ALA A 26 -14.27 -21.02 -11.18
C ALA A 26 -14.84 -20.36 -9.90
N VAL A 27 -15.60 -21.10 -9.09
CA VAL A 27 -16.16 -20.58 -7.82
C VAL A 27 -15.07 -20.41 -6.75
N ALA A 28 -14.09 -21.33 -6.68
CA ALA A 28 -12.97 -21.21 -5.75
C ALA A 28 -12.02 -20.05 -6.12
N ALA A 29 -11.86 -19.74 -7.42
CA ALA A 29 -11.08 -18.60 -7.87
C ALA A 29 -11.78 -17.24 -7.62
N ALA A 30 -13.12 -17.20 -7.75
CA ALA A 30 -13.89 -15.96 -7.53
C ALA A 30 -13.93 -15.52 -6.06
N LEU A 31 -13.85 -16.45 -5.09
CA LEU A 31 -13.80 -16.14 -3.65
C LEU A 31 -12.43 -15.65 -3.16
N LEU A 32 -11.38 -15.80 -3.96
CA LEU A 32 -10.03 -15.32 -3.63
C LEU A 32 -9.81 -13.85 -4.06
N CYS A 33 -10.76 -13.25 -4.77
CA CYS A 33 -10.64 -11.89 -5.30
C CYS A 33 -11.24 -10.81 -4.40
N THR A 34 -11.81 -11.14 -3.24
CA THR A 34 -12.06 -10.12 -2.21
C THR A 34 -10.73 -9.78 -1.54
N GLY A 35 -9.91 -8.99 -2.23
CA GLY A 35 -8.78 -8.32 -1.59
C GLY A 35 -9.33 -7.49 -0.46
N ALA A 36 -9.10 -7.91 0.79
CA ALA A 36 -9.27 -7.00 1.91
C ALA A 36 -8.42 -5.78 1.59
N ALA A 37 -9.03 -4.59 1.59
CA ALA A 37 -8.27 -3.35 1.64
C ALA A 37 -7.56 -3.36 3.00
N ASN A 38 -6.35 -3.91 3.03
CA ASN A 38 -5.56 -3.94 4.24
C ASN A 38 -4.81 -2.61 4.34
N ALA A 39 -4.75 -2.11 5.57
CA ALA A 39 -4.05 -0.91 5.95
C ALA A 39 -2.55 -1.06 5.64
N ALA A 40 -2.05 -0.34 4.65
CA ALA A 40 -0.62 -0.30 4.35
C ALA A 40 0.12 0.54 5.41
N LEU A 41 1.16 -0.03 5.99
CA LEU A 41 2.08 0.69 6.87
C LEU A 41 3.17 1.35 6.03
N TYR A 42 3.37 2.66 6.16
CA TYR A 42 4.42 3.39 5.47
C TYR A 42 5.54 3.78 6.44
N GLN A 43 6.78 3.50 6.05
CA GLN A 43 7.99 3.99 6.72
C GLN A 43 8.45 5.27 6.04
N PHE A 44 8.65 6.30 6.86
CA PHE A 44 9.26 7.57 6.46
C PHE A 44 10.67 7.67 7.04
N THR A 45 11.58 8.19 6.24
CA THR A 45 12.96 8.47 6.65
C THR A 45 13.39 9.78 6.04
N VAL A 46 13.68 10.76 6.89
CA VAL A 46 14.33 12.02 6.52
C VAL A 46 15.82 11.85 6.76
N SER A 47 16.64 12.28 5.82
CA SER A 47 18.09 12.35 5.94
C SER A 47 18.65 13.60 5.27
N GLY A 48 19.92 13.91 5.51
CA GLY A 48 20.58 15.13 5.02
C GLY A 48 21.07 15.96 6.20
N ASP A 49 20.76 17.26 6.19
CA ASP A 49 21.11 18.18 7.28
C ASP A 49 20.25 18.01 8.55
N TYR A 50 19.19 17.19 8.46
CA TYR A 50 18.33 16.77 9.56
C TYR A 50 17.95 15.28 9.37
N ALA A 51 17.74 14.55 10.47
CA ALA A 51 17.28 13.17 10.41
C ALA A 51 16.08 12.92 11.31
N ALA A 52 15.13 12.16 10.76
CA ALA A 52 13.98 11.66 11.49
C ALA A 52 13.44 10.38 10.85
N THR A 53 12.82 9.52 11.66
CA THR A 53 12.15 8.30 11.17
C THR A 53 10.86 8.06 11.93
N TRP A 54 9.80 7.72 11.21
CA TRP A 54 8.51 7.38 11.80
C TRP A 54 7.71 6.48 10.85
N GLN A 55 6.61 5.94 11.35
CA GLN A 55 5.68 5.16 10.54
C GLN A 55 4.28 5.74 10.61
N LEU A 56 3.54 5.65 9.50
CA LEU A 56 2.12 5.98 9.45
C LEU A 56 1.36 4.86 8.75
N ASP A 57 0.24 4.48 9.35
CA ASP A 57 -0.71 3.58 8.76
C ASP A 57 -1.61 4.34 7.78
N SER A 58 -1.84 3.79 6.59
CA SER A 58 -2.72 4.34 5.55
C SER A 58 -4.17 4.56 5.99
N SER A 59 -4.60 3.88 7.05
CA SER A 59 -5.92 4.02 7.65
C SER A 59 -6.00 5.10 8.73
N THR A 60 -4.85 5.64 9.17
CA THR A 60 -4.82 6.75 10.12
C THR A 60 -5.38 8.01 9.47
N VAL A 61 -6.42 8.56 10.09
CA VAL A 61 -7.03 9.82 9.66
C VAL A 61 -6.23 11.00 10.22
N PRO A 62 -5.90 12.03 9.42
CA PRO A 62 -5.23 13.22 9.93
C PRO A 62 -6.05 13.92 11.03
N GLY A 63 -5.38 14.43 12.06
CA GLY A 63 -6.02 15.15 13.16
C GLY A 63 -6.52 16.53 12.74
N VAL A 64 -5.80 17.18 11.82
CA VAL A 64 -6.17 18.48 11.26
C VAL A 64 -6.09 18.43 9.74
N VAL A 65 -7.09 18.97 9.05
CA VAL A 65 -7.20 18.95 7.59
C VAL A 65 -7.51 20.35 7.08
N PHE A 66 -6.71 20.83 6.13
CA PHE A 66 -6.91 22.08 5.43
C PHE A 66 -7.01 21.80 3.92
N PRO A 67 -8.23 21.70 3.35
CA PRO A 67 -8.42 21.35 1.94
C PRO A 67 -7.64 22.28 0.99
N GLY A 68 -6.86 21.68 0.08
CA GLY A 68 -6.00 22.40 -0.86
C GLY A 68 -4.73 23.00 -0.26
N VAL A 69 -4.48 22.82 1.04
CA VAL A 69 -3.28 23.31 1.74
C VAL A 69 -2.44 22.15 2.24
N GLY A 70 -3.02 21.24 3.00
CA GLY A 70 -2.31 20.15 3.65
C GLY A 70 -3.08 19.56 4.83
N PHE A 71 -2.41 18.72 5.59
CA PHE A 71 -2.97 18.08 6.79
C PHE A 71 -1.87 17.78 7.81
N ILE A 72 -2.28 17.51 9.05
CA ILE A 72 -1.38 17.28 10.19
C ILE A 72 -1.78 15.99 10.91
N TYR A 73 -0.80 15.15 11.19
CA TYR A 73 -0.88 14.08 12.19
C TYR A 73 -0.20 14.57 13.47
N GLY A 74 -0.94 14.55 14.59
CA GLY A 74 -0.39 14.91 15.89
C GLY A 74 0.19 13.70 16.61
N ASP A 75 1.13 13.93 17.53
CA ASP A 75 1.73 12.92 18.41
C ASP A 75 2.24 11.67 17.64
N VAL A 76 2.91 11.88 16.50
CA VAL A 76 3.43 10.77 15.69
C VAL A 76 4.66 10.19 16.35
N ALA A 77 4.60 8.91 16.73
CA ALA A 77 5.72 8.20 17.32
C ALA A 77 6.86 7.96 16.31
N GLY A 78 8.09 8.28 16.71
CA GLY A 78 9.27 8.16 15.87
C GLY A 78 10.56 8.57 16.56
N THR A 79 11.63 8.65 15.78
CA THR A 79 12.90 9.24 16.19
C THR A 79 13.04 10.58 15.49
N TYR A 80 13.24 11.65 16.26
CA TYR A 80 13.37 13.00 15.73
C TYR A 80 14.62 13.64 16.33
N ASP A 81 15.61 13.98 15.50
CA ASP A 81 16.81 14.63 16.00
C ASP A 81 16.44 15.95 16.68
N ASN A 82 17.10 16.24 17.81
CA ASN A 82 16.90 17.44 18.64
C ASN A 82 15.50 17.63 19.26
N ALA A 83 14.61 16.65 19.18
CA ALA A 83 13.33 16.68 19.87
C ALA A 83 13.47 16.35 21.36
N VAL A 84 12.57 16.88 22.19
CA VAL A 84 12.51 16.56 23.63
C VAL A 84 11.80 15.23 23.93
N SER A 85 11.16 14.62 22.93
CA SER A 85 10.43 13.36 23.05
C SER A 85 10.48 12.54 21.75
N GLU A 86 9.97 11.31 21.82
CA GLU A 86 9.78 10.42 20.65
C GLU A 86 8.46 10.70 19.90
N LEU A 87 7.81 11.84 20.17
CA LEU A 87 6.57 12.27 19.53
C LEU A 87 6.81 13.62 18.82
N ALA A 88 6.23 13.78 17.63
CA ALA A 88 6.21 15.05 16.92
C ALA A 88 4.92 15.19 16.11
N ASP A 89 4.52 16.42 15.84
CA ASP A 89 3.45 16.74 14.91
C ASP A 89 4.05 16.80 13.50
N VAL A 90 3.47 16.03 12.57
CA VAL A 90 3.96 15.91 11.19
C VAL A 90 2.91 16.43 10.24
N ALA A 91 3.24 17.48 9.49
CA ALA A 91 2.37 18.05 8.46
C ALA A 91 2.87 17.73 7.06
N PHE A 92 1.95 17.53 6.13
CA PHE A 92 2.24 17.34 4.71
C PHE A 92 1.48 18.37 3.88
N PHE A 93 2.17 19.00 2.93
CA PHE A 93 1.61 20.11 2.17
C PHE A 93 1.21 19.71 0.75
N ASN A 94 0.16 20.36 0.25
CA ASN A 94 -0.34 20.21 -1.11
C ASN A 94 0.65 20.84 -2.11
N GLY A 95 0.84 20.19 -3.26
CA GLY A 95 1.76 20.63 -4.30
C GLY A 95 1.38 21.96 -4.94
N SER A 96 0.11 22.37 -4.87
CA SER A 96 -0.34 23.69 -5.32
C SER A 96 0.22 24.84 -4.48
N LEU A 97 0.69 24.55 -3.25
CA LEU A 97 1.40 25.49 -2.38
C LEU A 97 2.91 25.25 -2.34
N GLY A 98 3.44 24.39 -3.21
CA GLY A 98 4.87 24.07 -3.23
C GLY A 98 5.25 22.76 -2.54
N GLY A 99 4.29 22.06 -1.92
CA GLY A 99 4.45 20.71 -1.36
C GLY A 99 5.41 20.61 -0.17
N GLY A 100 6.01 19.43 0.04
CA GLY A 100 6.91 19.19 1.17
C GLY A 100 6.22 18.79 2.47
N LEU A 101 6.89 19.04 3.60
CA LEU A 101 6.44 18.64 4.93
C LEU A 101 7.02 19.54 6.03
N SER A 102 6.40 19.52 7.20
CA SER A 102 7.00 20.06 8.43
C SER A 102 6.92 19.08 9.58
N ILE A 103 7.88 19.18 10.49
CA ILE A 103 7.94 18.41 11.75
C ILE A 103 8.08 19.40 12.89
N GLU A 104 7.13 19.36 13.82
CA GLU A 104 7.09 20.20 15.01
C GLU A 104 7.25 19.35 16.26
N ASP A 105 8.23 19.69 17.10
CA ASP A 105 8.29 19.20 18.47
C ASP A 105 7.35 20.08 19.31
N TYR A 106 6.08 19.68 19.35
CA TYR A 106 5.04 20.44 20.07
C TYR A 106 5.37 20.58 21.57
N TYR A 107 5.92 19.53 22.19
CA TYR A 107 6.29 19.54 23.60
C TYR A 107 7.54 20.38 23.87
N GLY A 108 8.46 20.48 22.91
CA GLY A 108 9.61 21.37 22.93
C GLY A 108 9.31 22.81 22.49
N GLY A 109 8.15 23.05 21.86
CA GLY A 109 7.70 24.36 21.39
C GLY A 109 8.48 24.89 20.18
N GLN A 110 8.94 24.01 19.30
CA GLN A 110 9.82 24.37 18.17
C GLN A 110 9.55 23.53 16.92
N PHE A 111 9.76 24.13 15.75
CA PHE A 111 9.85 23.38 14.50
C PHE A 111 11.23 22.74 14.40
N LEU A 112 11.26 21.42 14.17
CA LEU A 112 12.48 20.66 13.91
C LEU A 112 12.85 20.72 12.42
N LEU A 113 11.83 20.78 11.56
CA LEU A 113 11.98 20.83 10.11
C LEU A 113 10.80 21.57 9.48
N ILE A 114 11.09 22.48 8.55
CA ILE A 114 10.11 23.01 7.59
C ILE A 114 10.76 22.93 6.22
N ALA A 115 10.21 22.09 5.34
CA ALA A 115 10.85 21.79 4.07
C ALA A 115 9.87 21.88 2.90
N ASP A 116 10.30 22.59 1.85
CA ASP A 116 9.63 22.67 0.57
C ASP A 116 10.06 21.50 -0.34
N GLY A 117 9.17 21.05 -1.22
CA GLY A 117 9.50 20.00 -2.18
C GLY A 117 8.27 19.37 -2.82
N PRO A 118 8.40 18.25 -3.55
CA PRO A 118 7.25 17.60 -4.14
C PRO A 118 6.17 17.22 -3.11
N GLN A 119 4.91 17.18 -3.53
CA GLN A 119 3.84 16.62 -2.70
C GLN A 119 4.06 15.12 -2.50
N LEU A 120 4.00 14.67 -1.24
CA LEU A 120 4.32 13.28 -0.85
C LEU A 120 3.11 12.34 -0.79
N TYR A 121 1.94 12.86 -1.15
CA TYR A 121 0.68 12.13 -1.13
C TYR A 121 -0.16 12.44 -2.37
N SER A 122 -1.17 11.60 -2.58
CA SER A 122 -2.24 11.79 -3.55
C SER A 122 -3.60 11.68 -2.85
N GLY A 123 -4.69 11.91 -3.58
CA GLY A 123 -6.03 11.96 -2.98
C GLY A 123 -6.28 13.28 -2.25
N SER A 124 -7.33 13.32 -1.43
CA SER A 124 -7.71 14.50 -0.67
C SER A 124 -6.96 14.57 0.66
N GLU A 125 -6.81 15.77 1.22
CA GLU A 125 -6.19 15.97 2.55
C GLU A 125 -6.96 15.27 3.68
N ALA A 126 -8.24 14.95 3.50
CA ALA A 126 -9.04 14.19 4.46
C ALA A 126 -8.83 12.66 4.38
N ALA A 127 -8.23 12.17 3.30
CA ALA A 127 -7.98 10.75 3.04
C ALA A 127 -6.75 10.61 2.14
N PRO A 128 -5.56 11.01 2.64
CA PRO A 128 -4.35 11.04 1.84
C PRO A 128 -3.84 9.62 1.58
N ALA A 129 -3.37 9.38 0.36
CA ALA A 129 -2.64 8.18 0.01
C ALA A 129 -1.17 8.53 -0.24
N PHE A 130 -0.29 8.13 0.68
CA PHE A 130 1.14 8.39 0.57
C PHE A 130 1.72 7.71 -0.67
N VAL A 131 2.60 8.42 -1.36
CA VAL A 131 3.25 7.93 -2.58
C VAL A 131 4.65 7.43 -2.20
N PRO A 132 4.94 6.13 -2.32
CA PRO A 132 6.29 5.63 -2.13
C PRO A 132 7.27 6.26 -3.11
N GLY A 133 8.46 6.58 -2.62
CA GLY A 133 9.50 7.20 -3.43
C GLY A 133 10.59 7.83 -2.58
N THR A 134 11.57 8.40 -3.26
CA THR A 134 12.63 9.21 -2.66
C THR A 134 12.52 10.61 -3.23
N TYR A 135 12.42 11.59 -2.35
CA TYR A 135 12.12 12.97 -2.67
C TYR A 135 13.23 13.86 -2.12
N ASN A 136 13.73 14.78 -2.95
CA ASN A 136 14.63 15.82 -2.50
C ASN A 136 13.81 17.02 -2.03
N LEU A 137 14.11 17.50 -0.83
CA LEU A 137 13.47 18.67 -0.24
C LEU A 137 14.54 19.72 0.10
N SER A 138 14.10 20.97 0.14
CA SER A 138 14.92 22.12 0.54
C SER A 138 14.31 22.79 1.75
N GLU A 139 15.14 23.33 2.63
CA GLU A 139 14.66 24.08 3.78
C GLU A 139 13.87 25.33 3.36
N TYR A 140 12.73 25.53 4.02
CA TYR A 140 11.91 26.71 3.80
C TYR A 140 12.66 27.96 4.26
N GLN A 141 12.88 28.90 3.33
CA GLN A 141 13.66 30.13 3.56
C GLN A 141 15.09 29.88 4.09
N GLY A 142 15.66 28.71 3.81
CA GLY A 142 17.00 28.32 4.23
C GLY A 142 17.81 27.60 3.15
N ASP A 143 19.00 27.17 3.52
CA ASP A 143 19.92 26.47 2.62
C ASP A 143 19.99 24.96 2.86
N GLY A 144 19.27 24.45 3.88
CA GLY A 144 19.22 23.03 4.22
C GLY A 144 18.76 22.14 3.06
N ARG A 145 19.29 20.92 3.02
CA ARG A 145 19.01 19.90 2.00
C ARG A 145 18.65 18.59 2.67
N TYR A 146 17.52 18.04 2.24
CA TYR A 146 16.98 16.82 2.82
C TYR A 146 16.56 15.84 1.73
N THR A 147 16.56 14.57 2.10
CA THR A 147 15.95 13.50 1.33
C THR A 147 14.89 12.84 2.19
N VAL A 148 13.66 12.75 1.69
CA VAL A 148 12.59 11.96 2.31
C VAL A 148 12.41 10.69 1.52
N THR A 149 12.56 9.54 2.18
CA THR A 149 12.21 8.25 1.61
C THR A 149 10.92 7.75 2.24
N VAL A 150 9.93 7.45 1.39
CA VAL A 150 8.65 6.84 1.76
C VAL A 150 8.63 5.44 1.18
N SER A 151 8.47 4.43 2.03
CA SER A 151 8.40 3.03 1.59
C SER A 151 7.21 2.33 2.24
N ALA A 152 6.51 1.50 1.48
CA ALA A 152 5.51 0.61 2.03
C ALA A 152 6.22 -0.54 2.76
N VAL A 153 5.88 -0.77 4.02
CA VAL A 153 6.34 -1.90 4.83
C VAL A 153 5.44 -3.09 4.51
N PRO A 154 5.95 -4.18 3.91
CA PRO A 154 5.13 -5.34 3.61
C PRO A 154 4.60 -5.98 4.89
N GLU A 155 3.28 -6.23 4.94
CA GLU A 155 2.70 -6.94 6.08
C GLU A 155 3.25 -8.37 6.19
N PRO A 156 3.61 -8.86 7.39
CA PRO A 156 4.02 -10.24 7.61
C PRO A 156 3.02 -11.28 7.07
N ALA A 157 1.73 -10.96 7.09
CA ALA A 157 0.66 -11.83 6.58
C ALA A 157 0.78 -12.07 5.06
N THR A 158 1.33 -11.13 4.29
CA THR A 158 1.56 -11.29 2.85
C THR A 158 2.54 -12.43 2.59
N TYR A 159 3.63 -12.49 3.36
CA TYR A 159 4.56 -13.61 3.28
C TYR A 159 3.92 -14.92 3.73
N GLY A 160 3.10 -14.88 4.78
CA GLY A 160 2.31 -16.02 5.24
C GLY A 160 1.41 -16.60 4.14
N MET A 161 0.68 -15.75 3.41
CA MET A 161 -0.20 -16.17 2.32
C MET A 161 0.56 -16.69 1.11
N VAL A 162 1.69 -16.08 0.74
CA VAL A 162 2.56 -16.59 -0.34
C VAL A 162 3.10 -17.97 0.03
N LEU A 163 3.65 -18.13 1.24
CA LEU A 163 4.17 -19.41 1.72
C LEU A 163 3.08 -20.46 1.84
N ALA A 164 1.89 -20.10 2.33
CA ALA A 164 0.73 -20.98 2.39
C ALA A 164 0.29 -21.41 0.97
N GLY A 165 0.21 -20.47 0.03
CA GLY A 165 -0.13 -20.75 -1.37
C GLY A 165 0.88 -21.70 -2.03
N MET A 166 2.18 -21.45 -1.85
CA MET A 166 3.24 -22.34 -2.35
C MET A 166 3.21 -23.72 -1.68
N GLY A 167 2.95 -23.78 -0.37
CA GLY A 167 2.82 -25.03 0.37
C GLY A 167 1.64 -25.88 -0.14
N LEU A 168 0.49 -25.27 -0.42
CA LEU A 168 -0.67 -25.94 -1.00
C LEU A 168 -0.37 -26.51 -2.40
N ILE A 169 0.35 -25.77 -3.25
CA ILE A 169 0.78 -26.26 -4.57
C ILE A 169 1.71 -27.47 -4.44
N GLY A 170 2.69 -27.42 -3.53
CA GLY A 170 3.61 -28.52 -3.28
C GLY A 170 2.89 -29.80 -2.81
N VAL A 171 1.91 -29.67 -1.90
CA VAL A 171 1.09 -30.78 -1.42
C VAL A 171 0.25 -31.37 -2.55
N ALA A 172 -0.35 -30.53 -3.40
CA ALA A 172 -1.15 -30.99 -4.54
C ALA A 172 -0.32 -31.76 -5.58
N LEU A 173 0.91 -31.29 -5.87
CA LEU A 173 1.83 -31.98 -6.78
C LEU A 173 2.29 -33.33 -6.21
N ARG A 174 2.60 -33.41 -4.90
CA ARG A 174 2.99 -34.66 -4.24
C ARG A 174 1.91 -35.74 -4.29
N ARG A 175 0.63 -35.34 -4.18
CA ARG A 175 -0.51 -36.27 -4.27
C ARG A 175 -0.71 -36.84 -5.66
N ARG A 176 -0.25 -36.15 -6.72
CA ARG A 176 -0.37 -36.60 -8.13
C ARG A 176 0.72 -37.58 -8.57
N GLN A 177 1.83 -37.65 -7.84
CA GLN A 177 2.92 -38.59 -8.13
C GLN A 177 2.80 -39.92 -7.38
N GLY A 178 1.91 -39.99 -6.37
CA GLY A 178 1.65 -41.19 -5.57
C GLY A 178 0.39 -41.98 -5.99
N SER A 179 -0.17 -41.70 -7.17
CA SER A 179 -1.25 -42.46 -7.83
C SER A 179 -0.84 -42.73 -9.27
#